data_AF-A0A165FGU0-F1
#
_entry.id   AF-A0A165FGU0-F1
#
_cell.length_a   1.000
_cell.length_b   1.000
_cell.length_c   1.000
_cell.angle_alpha   90.00
_cell.angle_beta   90.00
_cell.angle_gamma   90.00
#
_symmetry.space_group_name_H-M   'P 1'
#
loop_
_entity.id
_entity.type
_entity.pdbx_description
1 polymer ?
#
loop_
_entity_poly.entity_id
_entity_poly.type
_entity_poly.pdbx_seq_one_letter_code
_entity_poly.pdbx_strand_id
1 'polypeptide(L)'
;MYLPPESPEAFGAVSTVTLFMDEKIWHTMPLAFLGSLPSARNCTIVGGAIFDTPSFPENSYYSALRPLQTLRVSLRGGFPQHVLYSSALVSVPCVETTDMSENTVGVLLSHLDSELSVVIRFDHCEHEDDRDFEAIYTSRTTGRVRKLGAGLAWYQRYYTRCEIACLGLDFPALRHRITTLTIHARLCVLIPHHILALPACSEITLELATAEDLVQLVTSTVSFVLPVLDRAVLRSTAATIQCDPFALLRLVTTTLVRRRDSAVGRLQMQLHGVAADDIASDLTLLVDISRTSV
;
A
#
# COMPACT_ATOMS: atom_id res chain seq x y z
N MET A 1 -7.79 8.22 30.09
CA MET A 1 -6.68 8.67 30.96
C MET A 1 -6.44 10.14 30.64
N TYR A 2 -6.58 11.03 31.62
CA TYR A 2 -6.27 12.45 31.48
C TYR A 2 -4.97 12.72 32.22
N LEU A 3 -4.12 13.62 31.70
CA LEU A 3 -2.97 14.09 32.48
C LEU A 3 -3.48 14.89 33.69
N PRO A 4 -2.78 14.84 34.83
CA PRO A 4 -3.07 15.74 35.94
C PRO A 4 -2.96 17.21 35.46
N PRO A 5 -3.75 18.14 36.05
CA PRO A 5 -3.81 19.54 35.64
C PRO A 5 -2.47 20.28 35.74
N GLU A 6 -1.53 19.73 36.51
CA GLU A 6 -0.13 20.18 36.61
C GLU A 6 0.76 19.46 35.60
N SER A 7 0.29 19.26 34.37
CA SER A 7 1.13 18.68 33.32
C SER A 7 2.32 19.63 33.07
N PRO A 8 3.58 19.17 33.22
CA PRO A 8 4.77 19.97 32.98
C PRO A 8 4.68 20.74 31.67
N GLU A 9 5.14 22.00 31.64
CA GLU A 9 5.23 22.82 30.42
C GLU A 9 5.91 22.06 29.25
N ALA A 10 6.80 21.12 29.57
CA ALA A 10 7.44 20.20 28.65
C ALA A 10 6.47 19.39 27.76
N PHE A 11 5.25 19.08 28.23
CA PHE A 11 4.24 18.38 27.42
C PHE A 11 3.65 19.27 26.31
N GLY A 12 3.74 20.59 26.46
CA GLY A 12 3.31 21.54 25.43
C GLY A 12 4.15 21.49 24.15
N ALA A 13 5.36 20.91 24.21
CA ALA A 13 6.25 20.78 23.06
C ALA A 13 6.24 19.37 22.42
N VAL A 14 5.54 18.40 23.02
CA VAL A 14 5.54 17.01 22.53
C VAL A 14 4.78 16.93 21.21
N SER A 15 5.51 16.65 20.12
CA SER A 15 4.96 16.52 18.77
C SER A 15 4.69 15.08 18.34
N THR A 16 5.34 14.12 18.99
CA THR A 16 5.28 12.69 18.68
C THR A 16 4.96 11.91 19.93
N VAL A 17 3.98 11.01 19.83
CA VAL A 17 3.49 10.20 20.94
C VAL A 17 3.46 8.75 20.51
N THR A 18 4.02 7.87 21.35
CA THR A 18 3.90 6.42 21.18
C THR A 18 3.25 5.83 22.42
N LEU A 19 2.12 5.16 22.23
CA LEU A 19 1.37 4.52 23.28
C LEU A 19 1.50 3.00 23.11
N PHE A 20 2.21 2.39 24.05
CA PHE A 20 2.32 0.94 24.15
C PHE A 20 1.23 0.42 25.07
N MET A 21 0.31 -0.32 24.50
CA MET A 21 -0.76 -1.00 25.22
C MET A 21 -0.25 -2.40 25.55
N ASP A 22 -0.19 -2.75 26.83
CA ASP A 22 0.24 -4.08 27.25
C ASP A 22 -0.64 -5.17 26.61
N GLU A 23 -0.19 -6.43 26.64
CA GLU A 23 -0.88 -7.55 25.97
C GLU A 23 -2.29 -7.85 26.52
N LYS A 24 -2.79 -7.05 27.47
CA LYS A 24 -4.13 -7.17 28.03
C LYS A 24 -5.18 -6.68 27.04
N ILE A 25 -6.42 -7.02 27.38
CA ILE A 25 -7.60 -6.50 26.70
C ILE A 25 -7.88 -5.10 27.22
N TRP A 26 -7.96 -4.15 26.30
CA TRP A 26 -8.33 -2.76 26.58
C TRP A 26 -9.76 -2.50 26.15
N HIS A 27 -10.50 -1.72 26.94
CA HIS A 27 -11.89 -1.39 26.63
C HIS A 27 -12.03 -0.19 25.68
N THR A 28 -11.00 0.65 25.58
CA THR A 28 -11.09 1.94 24.89
C THR A 28 -9.76 2.33 24.28
N MET A 29 -9.79 2.93 23.08
CA MET A 29 -8.58 3.48 22.46
C MET A 29 -8.14 4.76 23.21
N PRO A 30 -6.84 4.91 23.55
CA PRO A 30 -6.37 6.00 24.42
C PRO A 30 -6.26 7.36 23.72
N LEU A 31 -7.16 7.69 22.78
CA LEU A 31 -7.15 8.95 22.02
C LEU A 31 -7.40 10.18 22.90
N ALA A 32 -8.13 10.02 24.02
CA ALA A 32 -8.33 11.06 25.02
C ALA A 32 -7.03 11.69 25.52
N PHE A 33 -5.97 10.87 25.60
CA PHE A 33 -4.65 11.31 26.02
C PHE A 33 -4.06 12.37 25.09
N LEU A 34 -4.36 12.28 23.79
CA LEU A 34 -3.93 13.27 22.79
C LEU A 34 -4.57 14.64 23.04
N GLY A 35 -5.77 14.68 23.61
CA GLY A 35 -6.40 15.94 24.04
C GLY A 35 -5.59 16.69 25.09
N SER A 36 -4.69 16.01 25.81
CA SER A 36 -3.78 16.64 26.78
C SER A 36 -2.44 17.08 26.16
N LEU A 37 -2.23 16.83 24.86
CA LEU A 37 -0.99 17.08 24.13
C LEU A 37 -1.26 17.94 22.88
N PRO A 38 -1.46 19.26 23.02
CA PRO A 38 -1.95 20.13 21.95
C PRO A 38 -1.01 20.23 20.73
N SER A 39 0.29 19.97 20.94
CA SER A 39 1.30 19.98 19.88
C SER A 39 1.49 18.63 19.20
N ALA A 40 0.83 17.56 19.67
CA ALA A 40 0.96 16.25 19.07
C ALA A 40 0.46 16.29 17.61
N ARG A 41 1.32 15.80 16.70
CA ARG A 41 1.04 15.65 15.27
C ARG A 41 1.20 14.21 14.81
N ASN A 42 2.03 13.44 15.50
CA ASN A 42 2.27 12.03 15.17
C ASN A 42 1.89 11.16 16.36
N CYS A 43 0.97 10.24 16.14
CA CYS A 43 0.54 9.28 17.16
C CYS A 43 0.79 7.86 16.66
N THR A 44 1.42 7.04 17.47
CA THR A 44 1.57 5.60 17.24
C THR A 44 0.97 4.85 18.41
N ILE A 45 0.06 3.91 18.13
CA ILE A 45 -0.59 3.07 19.12
C ILE A 45 -0.30 1.62 18.75
N VAL A 46 0.40 0.90 19.64
CA VAL A 46 0.81 -0.49 19.43
C VAL A 46 0.42 -1.32 20.64
N GLY A 47 -0.13 -2.52 20.45
CA GLY A 47 -0.35 -3.43 21.58
C GLY A 47 -1.46 -4.46 21.45
N GLY A 48 -2.07 -4.79 22.60
CA GLY A 48 -3.12 -5.81 22.75
C GLY A 48 -4.45 -5.49 22.05
N ALA A 49 -5.47 -6.32 22.27
CA ALA A 49 -6.78 -6.15 21.66
C ALA A 49 -7.58 -5.01 22.34
N ILE A 50 -8.24 -4.17 21.54
CA ILE A 50 -9.17 -3.14 22.01
C ILE A 50 -10.58 -3.59 21.63
N PHE A 51 -11.48 -3.75 22.61
CA PHE A 51 -12.87 -4.11 22.34
C PHE A 51 -13.77 -2.88 22.18
N ASP A 52 -14.79 -3.01 21.33
CA ASP A 52 -15.75 -1.97 20.97
C ASP A 52 -16.63 -1.53 22.13
N THR A 53 -16.14 -0.56 22.92
CA THR A 53 -17.05 0.31 23.67
C THR A 53 -16.84 1.78 23.28
N PRO A 54 -17.83 2.44 22.65
CA PRO A 54 -17.80 3.87 22.40
C PRO A 54 -17.93 4.59 23.76
N SER A 55 -16.81 4.91 24.37
CA SER A 55 -16.77 5.66 25.63
C SER A 55 -16.66 7.17 25.41
N PHE A 56 -16.65 7.62 24.14
CA PHE A 56 -16.31 8.99 23.76
C PHE A 56 -17.40 9.63 22.88
N PRO A 57 -17.87 10.84 23.22
CA PRO A 57 -18.68 11.67 22.30
C PRO A 57 -17.91 11.94 21.00
N GLU A 58 -18.59 11.99 19.85
CA GLU A 58 -17.97 12.21 18.53
C GLU A 58 -17.07 13.46 18.48
N ASN A 59 -17.50 14.55 19.13
CA ASN A 59 -16.75 15.80 19.24
C ASN A 59 -15.34 15.63 19.83
N SER A 60 -15.16 14.63 20.69
CA SER A 60 -13.88 14.35 21.34
C SER A 60 -12.92 13.57 20.44
N TYR A 61 -13.42 12.79 19.47
CA TYR A 61 -12.56 12.21 18.42
C TYR A 61 -12.08 13.30 17.47
N TYR A 62 -12.95 14.24 17.14
CA TYR A 62 -12.60 15.35 16.26
C TYR A 62 -11.48 16.22 16.84
N SER A 63 -11.57 16.58 18.12
CA SER A 63 -10.51 17.35 18.78
C SER A 63 -9.18 16.59 18.91
N ALA A 64 -9.22 15.27 19.10
CA ALA A 64 -8.03 14.44 19.22
C ALA A 64 -7.35 14.12 17.88
N LEU A 65 -8.12 13.86 16.83
CA LEU A 65 -7.60 13.38 15.54
C LEU A 65 -7.27 14.52 14.56
N ARG A 66 -8.05 15.60 14.55
CA ARG A 66 -7.86 16.71 13.60
C ARG A 66 -6.45 17.33 13.64
N PRO A 67 -5.78 17.48 14.80
CA PRO A 67 -4.43 18.02 14.83
C PRO A 67 -3.38 17.05 14.25
N LEU A 68 -3.68 15.75 14.14
CA LEU A 68 -2.70 14.76 13.71
C LEU A 68 -2.39 14.88 12.22
N GLN A 69 -1.10 14.81 11.90
CA GLN A 69 -0.58 14.57 10.56
C GLN A 69 -0.49 13.07 10.27
N THR A 70 -0.12 12.27 11.27
CA THR A 70 0.02 10.81 11.14
C THR A 70 -0.57 10.07 12.33
N LEU A 71 -1.35 9.03 12.04
CA LEU A 71 -1.83 8.05 13.01
C LEU A 71 -1.39 6.65 12.59
N ARG A 72 -0.59 5.99 13.42
CA ARG A 72 -0.18 4.59 13.24
C ARG A 72 -0.89 3.71 14.26
N VAL A 73 -1.53 2.64 13.82
CA VAL A 73 -2.28 1.72 14.67
C VAL A 73 -1.87 0.28 14.37
N SER A 74 -1.30 -0.42 15.34
CA SER A 74 -0.95 -1.84 15.21
C SER A 74 -1.44 -2.59 16.46
N LEU A 75 -2.58 -3.26 16.33
CA LEU A 75 -3.27 -3.88 17.46
C LEU A 75 -3.57 -5.34 17.13
N ARG A 76 -3.39 -6.24 18.12
CA ARG A 76 -3.68 -7.67 17.97
C ARG A 76 -5.16 -7.98 17.65
N GLY A 77 -6.08 -7.05 17.95
CA GLY A 77 -7.53 -7.20 17.71
C GLY A 77 -8.06 -6.45 16.48
N GLY A 78 -7.18 -5.87 15.65
CA GLY A 78 -7.59 -5.05 14.52
C GLY A 78 -7.82 -3.57 14.86
N PHE A 79 -8.17 -2.79 13.83
CA PHE A 79 -8.46 -1.36 13.96
C PHE A 79 -9.83 -1.19 14.66
N PRO A 80 -9.92 -0.45 15.77
CA PRO A 80 -11.18 -0.32 16.51
C PRO A 80 -12.27 0.32 15.64
N GLN A 81 -13.42 -0.36 15.50
CA GLN A 81 -14.45 0.02 14.52
C GLN A 81 -15.00 1.43 14.79
N HIS A 82 -15.25 1.77 16.04
CA HIS A 82 -15.76 3.09 16.43
C HIS A 82 -14.81 4.26 16.04
N VAL A 83 -13.50 4.02 15.93
CA VAL A 83 -12.55 5.00 15.41
C VAL A 83 -12.47 4.95 13.89
N LEU A 84 -12.46 3.73 13.34
CA LEU A 84 -12.42 3.48 11.90
C LEU A 84 -13.54 4.20 11.15
N TYR A 85 -14.77 4.14 11.67
CA TYR A 85 -15.94 4.80 11.08
C TYR A 85 -16.14 6.27 11.51
N SER A 86 -15.25 6.81 12.34
CA SER A 86 -15.36 8.21 12.76
C SER A 86 -15.06 9.15 11.59
N SER A 87 -15.94 10.12 11.36
CA SER A 87 -15.74 11.21 10.39
C SER A 87 -14.44 11.99 10.63
N ALA A 88 -13.99 12.05 11.89
CA ALA A 88 -12.73 12.68 12.28
C ALA A 88 -11.49 11.98 11.71
N LEU A 89 -11.52 10.66 11.51
CA LEU A 89 -10.38 9.90 10.99
C LEU A 89 -10.04 10.30 9.55
N VAL A 90 -11.04 10.69 8.76
CA VAL A 90 -10.86 11.20 7.38
C VAL A 90 -9.94 12.42 7.35
N SER A 91 -9.96 13.24 8.41
CA SER A 91 -9.13 14.45 8.50
C SER A 91 -7.64 14.17 8.67
N VAL A 92 -7.27 12.97 9.13
CA VAL A 92 -5.86 12.58 9.33
C VAL A 92 -5.20 12.35 7.96
N PRO A 93 -4.16 13.12 7.60
CA PRO A 93 -3.49 13.00 6.31
C PRO A 93 -2.90 11.61 6.07
N CYS A 94 -2.15 11.07 7.04
CA CYS A 94 -1.55 9.75 6.95
C CYS A 94 -2.12 8.80 8.02
N VAL A 95 -2.69 7.68 7.59
CA VAL A 95 -3.09 6.60 8.51
C VAL A 95 -2.34 5.34 8.12
N GLU A 96 -1.65 4.74 9.08
CA GLU A 96 -0.89 3.50 8.91
C GLU A 96 -1.50 2.42 9.81
N THR A 97 -1.75 1.23 9.27
CA THR A 97 -2.28 0.10 10.07
C THR A 97 -1.69 -1.23 9.67
N THR A 98 -1.68 -2.17 10.63
CA THR A 98 -1.38 -3.58 10.36
C THR A 98 -2.61 -4.48 10.23
N ASP A 99 -3.80 -3.90 10.36
CA ASP A 99 -5.06 -4.60 10.12
C ASP A 99 -5.40 -4.59 8.63
N MET A 100 -5.24 -5.77 8.02
CA MET A 100 -5.48 -6.05 6.59
C MET A 100 -6.86 -6.67 6.34
N SER A 101 -7.79 -6.63 7.31
CA SER A 101 -9.15 -7.12 7.11
C SER A 101 -9.87 -6.30 6.03
N GLU A 102 -10.71 -6.97 5.25
CA GLU A 102 -11.46 -6.34 4.15
C GLU A 102 -12.24 -5.10 4.61
N ASN A 103 -12.84 -5.17 5.79
CA ASN A 103 -13.61 -4.06 6.35
C ASN A 103 -12.73 -2.84 6.67
N THR A 104 -11.59 -3.05 7.36
CA THR A 104 -10.67 -1.96 7.71
C THR A 104 -10.09 -1.32 6.46
N VAL A 105 -9.62 -2.13 5.52
CA VAL A 105 -9.06 -1.67 4.25
C VAL A 105 -10.13 -0.91 3.45
N GLY A 106 -11.35 -1.45 3.36
CA GLY A 106 -12.46 -0.83 2.65
C GLY A 106 -12.80 0.56 3.17
N VAL A 107 -12.93 0.70 4.50
CA VAL A 107 -13.22 2.00 5.12
C VAL A 107 -12.06 2.97 4.93
N LEU A 108 -10.82 2.57 5.23
CA LEU A 108 -9.68 3.47 5.11
C LEU A 108 -9.48 4.00 3.69
N LEU A 109 -9.64 3.13 2.68
CA LEU A 109 -9.50 3.53 1.28
C LEU A 109 -10.69 4.37 0.78
N SER A 110 -11.87 4.26 1.40
CA SER A 110 -13.00 5.16 1.13
C SER A 110 -12.71 6.62 1.51
N HIS A 111 -11.74 6.86 2.40
CA HIS A 111 -11.32 8.21 2.81
C HIS A 111 -10.44 8.93 1.79
N LEU A 112 -9.92 8.20 0.80
CA LEU A 112 -9.13 8.78 -0.27
C LEU A 112 -10.07 9.29 -1.35
N ASP A 113 -9.64 10.34 -2.07
CA ASP A 113 -10.41 10.95 -3.15
C ASP A 113 -10.06 10.34 -4.53
N SER A 114 -10.62 10.87 -5.61
CA SER A 114 -10.29 10.47 -6.98
C SER A 114 -8.78 10.56 -7.29
N GLU A 115 -8.33 9.74 -8.24
CA GLU A 115 -6.94 9.56 -8.67
C GLU A 115 -5.98 9.07 -7.56
N LEU A 116 -5.74 7.77 -7.57
CA LEU A 116 -4.89 7.07 -6.62
C LEU A 116 -3.58 6.67 -7.28
N SER A 117 -2.49 6.87 -6.54
CA SER A 117 -1.21 6.21 -6.76
C SER A 117 -1.06 5.11 -5.72
N VAL A 118 -0.74 3.90 -6.17
CA VAL A 118 -0.59 2.74 -5.29
C VAL A 118 0.83 2.21 -5.41
N VAL A 119 1.49 2.00 -4.28
CA VAL A 119 2.81 1.35 -4.19
C VAL A 119 2.66 0.10 -3.35
N ILE A 120 3.12 -1.04 -3.84
CA ILE A 120 3.03 -2.31 -3.15
C ILE A 120 4.40 -2.99 -3.16
N ARG A 121 4.94 -3.29 -1.99
CA ARG A 121 6.31 -3.80 -1.86
C ARG A 121 6.47 -4.83 -0.76
N PHE A 122 7.57 -5.55 -0.86
CA PHE A 122 8.12 -6.35 0.22
C PHE A 122 9.35 -5.66 0.78
N ASP A 123 9.38 -5.51 2.10
CA ASP A 123 10.61 -5.21 2.79
C ASP A 123 11.44 -6.49 2.87
N HIS A 124 12.66 -6.42 2.35
CA HIS A 124 13.61 -7.54 2.41
C HIS A 124 14.14 -7.64 3.85
N CYS A 125 13.61 -8.60 4.60
CA CYS A 125 14.20 -9.04 5.85
C CYS A 125 15.17 -10.21 5.58
N GLU A 126 16.22 -10.31 6.40
CA GLU A 126 17.27 -11.35 6.28
C GLU A 126 16.71 -12.78 6.42
N HIS A 127 15.50 -12.92 6.98
CA HIS A 127 14.80 -14.19 7.15
C HIS A 127 13.54 -14.25 6.30
N GLU A 128 13.35 -15.35 5.57
CA GLU A 128 12.22 -15.51 4.64
C GLU A 128 10.84 -15.43 5.32
N ASP A 129 10.78 -15.80 6.60
CA ASP A 129 9.57 -15.74 7.43
C ASP A 129 9.23 -14.28 7.88
N ASP A 130 10.21 -13.38 7.95
CA ASP A 130 10.02 -12.03 8.50
C ASP A 130 9.73 -10.97 7.43
N ARG A 131 9.40 -11.39 6.20
CA ARG A 131 9.12 -10.45 5.11
C ARG A 131 7.89 -9.62 5.44
N ASP A 132 8.03 -8.31 5.58
CA ASP A 132 6.89 -7.43 5.74
C ASP A 132 6.34 -7.03 4.36
N PHE A 133 5.03 -7.13 4.24
CA PHE A 133 4.26 -6.63 3.12
C PHE A 133 3.80 -5.21 3.43
N GLU A 134 3.84 -4.33 2.43
CA GLU A 134 3.28 -2.98 2.54
C GLU A 134 2.54 -2.57 1.26
N ALA A 135 1.35 -1.99 1.44
CA ALA A 135 0.60 -1.28 0.41
C ALA A 135 0.37 0.17 0.85
N ILE A 136 0.80 1.11 0.02
CA ILE A 136 0.66 2.55 0.23
C ILE A 136 -0.28 3.11 -0.84
N TYR A 137 -1.40 3.63 -0.40
CA TYR A 137 -2.37 4.34 -1.23
C TYR A 137 -2.24 5.84 -1.01
N THR A 138 -1.97 6.58 -2.07
CA THR A 138 -1.83 8.04 -2.03
C THR A 138 -2.87 8.68 -2.95
N SER A 139 -3.72 9.57 -2.41
CA SER A 139 -4.54 10.43 -3.26
C SER A 139 -3.65 11.49 -3.91
N ARG A 140 -3.63 11.52 -5.24
CA ARG A 140 -2.86 12.52 -5.99
C ARG A 140 -3.45 13.93 -5.86
N THR A 141 -4.75 14.01 -5.60
CA THR A 141 -5.48 15.27 -5.47
C THR A 141 -5.25 15.91 -4.10
N THR A 142 -5.39 15.13 -3.01
CA THR A 142 -5.34 15.67 -1.64
C THR A 142 -4.05 15.37 -0.89
N GLY A 143 -3.17 14.53 -1.43
CA GLY A 143 -1.93 14.09 -0.77
C GLY A 143 -2.15 13.17 0.43
N ARG A 144 -3.40 12.77 0.71
CA ARG A 144 -3.70 11.83 1.80
C ARG A 144 -3.11 10.45 1.51
N VAL A 145 -2.64 9.81 2.57
CA VAL A 145 -1.98 8.51 2.52
C VAL A 145 -2.71 7.51 3.43
N ARG A 146 -2.95 6.30 2.92
CA ARG A 146 -3.32 5.12 3.71
C ARG A 146 -2.28 4.05 3.47
N LYS A 147 -1.57 3.68 4.52
CA LYS A 147 -0.52 2.67 4.50
C LYS A 147 -1.00 1.45 5.27
N LEU A 148 -0.91 0.30 4.62
CA LEU A 148 -1.39 -0.97 5.13
C LEU A 148 -0.19 -1.92 5.10
N GLY A 149 0.13 -2.61 6.19
CA GLY A 149 1.26 -3.54 6.16
C GLY A 149 1.16 -4.69 7.16
N ALA A 150 1.70 -5.85 6.80
CA ALA A 150 1.63 -7.04 7.66
C ALA A 150 2.82 -7.98 7.39
N GLY A 151 3.21 -8.75 8.40
CA GLY A 151 4.22 -9.80 8.24
C GLY A 151 3.72 -10.97 7.38
N LEU A 152 4.53 -11.42 6.43
CA LEU A 152 4.18 -12.47 5.47
C LEU A 152 4.08 -13.85 6.12
N ALA A 153 4.91 -14.21 7.11
CA ALA A 153 4.75 -15.47 7.84
C ALA A 153 3.43 -15.52 8.64
N TRP A 154 2.99 -14.38 9.19
CA TRP A 154 1.68 -14.28 9.83
C TRP A 154 0.56 -14.60 8.81
N TYR A 155 0.70 -14.09 7.58
CA TYR A 155 -0.22 -14.37 6.48
C TYR A 155 -0.21 -15.84 6.01
N GLN A 156 0.97 -16.42 5.79
CA GLN A 156 1.11 -17.78 5.24
C GLN A 156 0.76 -18.89 6.26
N ARG A 157 1.00 -18.67 7.57
CA ARG A 157 0.81 -19.70 8.60
C ARG A 157 -0.64 -19.86 9.08
N TYR A 158 -1.46 -18.81 9.02
CA TYR A 158 -2.79 -18.83 9.65
C TYR A 158 -3.97 -19.06 8.68
N TYR A 159 -3.80 -18.85 7.38
CA TYR A 159 -4.93 -18.77 6.45
C TYR A 159 -5.05 -19.93 5.46
N THR A 160 -5.15 -21.15 6.00
CA THR A 160 -5.72 -22.28 5.24
C THR A 160 -7.26 -22.21 5.16
N ARG A 161 -7.93 -21.36 5.95
CA ARG A 161 -9.37 -21.08 5.86
C ARG A 161 -9.75 -19.66 6.34
N CYS A 162 -10.20 -18.82 5.39
CA CYS A 162 -11.31 -17.86 5.52
C CYS A 162 -11.14 -16.32 5.49
N GLU A 163 -9.97 -15.68 5.59
CA GLU A 163 -9.86 -14.25 5.22
C GLU A 163 -8.52 -13.98 4.52
N ILE A 164 -8.56 -13.63 3.24
CA ILE A 164 -7.38 -13.27 2.46
C ILE A 164 -6.99 -11.83 2.87
N ALA A 165 -5.70 -11.55 3.10
CA ALA A 165 -5.22 -10.21 3.39
C ALA A 165 -5.66 -9.29 2.24
N CYS A 166 -6.51 -8.31 2.55
CA CYS A 166 -7.13 -7.51 1.54
C CYS A 166 -6.16 -6.42 1.11
N LEU A 167 -5.64 -6.52 -0.11
CA LEU A 167 -4.84 -5.42 -0.67
C LEU A 167 -5.73 -4.23 -1.04
N GLY A 168 -7.03 -4.45 -1.28
CA GLY A 168 -7.97 -3.42 -1.72
C GLY A 168 -7.95 -3.15 -3.22
N LEU A 169 -7.07 -3.81 -3.98
CA LEU A 169 -7.05 -3.77 -5.45
C LEU A 169 -8.30 -4.39 -6.07
N ASP A 170 -8.94 -5.30 -5.35
CA ASP A 170 -10.15 -5.99 -5.71
C ASP A 170 -11.43 -5.20 -5.38
N PHE A 171 -11.35 -4.05 -4.72
CA PHE A 171 -12.54 -3.23 -4.47
C PHE A 171 -13.04 -2.53 -5.72
N PRO A 172 -14.26 -2.85 -6.23
CA PRO A 172 -14.76 -2.26 -7.47
C PRO A 172 -14.80 -0.73 -7.44
N ALA A 173 -15.11 -0.15 -6.28
CA ALA A 173 -15.16 1.30 -6.07
C ALA A 173 -13.79 2.00 -6.22
N LEU A 174 -12.68 1.27 -6.08
CA LEU A 174 -11.32 1.81 -6.13
C LEU A 174 -10.63 1.58 -7.48
N ARG A 175 -10.96 0.49 -8.20
CA ARG A 175 -10.27 0.11 -9.46
C ARG A 175 -10.27 1.21 -10.51
N HIS A 176 -11.37 1.96 -10.61
CA HIS A 176 -11.52 3.07 -11.55
C HIS A 176 -10.76 4.33 -11.14
N ARG A 177 -10.17 4.36 -9.94
CA ARG A 177 -9.46 5.50 -9.41
C ARG A 177 -7.95 5.30 -9.42
N ILE A 178 -7.45 4.06 -9.54
CA ILE A 178 -6.01 3.78 -9.57
C ILE A 178 -5.44 4.21 -10.93
N THR A 179 -4.67 5.29 -10.90
CA THR A 179 -4.02 5.89 -12.08
C THR A 179 -2.60 5.40 -12.28
N THR A 180 -1.90 5.11 -11.18
CA THR A 180 -0.54 4.61 -11.19
C THR A 180 -0.37 3.46 -10.20
N LEU A 181 0.34 2.42 -10.60
CA LEU A 181 0.64 1.25 -9.79
C LEU A 181 2.13 0.96 -9.80
N THR A 182 2.76 0.91 -8.64
CA THR A 182 4.12 0.40 -8.46
C THR A 182 4.05 -0.89 -7.68
N ILE A 183 4.66 -1.97 -8.17
CA ILE A 183 4.63 -3.26 -7.51
C ILE A 183 5.98 -3.98 -7.61
N HIS A 184 6.43 -4.59 -6.52
CA HIS A 184 7.54 -5.53 -6.54
C HIS A 184 7.11 -6.82 -7.27
N ALA A 185 7.81 -7.22 -8.35
CA ALA A 185 7.40 -8.39 -9.14
C ALA A 185 7.40 -9.70 -8.34
N ARG A 186 8.33 -9.84 -7.38
CA ARG A 186 8.42 -11.00 -6.48
C ARG A 186 7.12 -11.23 -5.68
N LEU A 187 6.39 -10.15 -5.37
CA LEU A 187 5.07 -10.22 -4.74
C LEU A 187 4.03 -10.90 -5.63
N CYS A 188 3.98 -10.53 -6.91
CA CYS A 188 3.03 -11.11 -7.85
C CYS A 188 3.24 -12.62 -8.02
N VAL A 189 4.49 -13.09 -7.90
CA VAL A 189 4.82 -14.51 -7.97
C VAL A 189 4.41 -15.24 -6.69
N LEU A 190 4.64 -14.65 -5.52
CA LEU A 190 4.38 -15.28 -4.22
C LEU A 190 2.91 -15.25 -3.80
N ILE A 191 2.17 -14.23 -4.20
CA ILE A 191 0.76 -14.08 -3.87
C ILE A 191 -0.04 -14.22 -5.17
N PRO A 192 -0.54 -15.43 -5.49
CA PRO A 192 -1.37 -15.65 -6.67
C PRO A 192 -2.75 -15.02 -6.43
N HIS A 193 -2.85 -13.73 -6.70
CA HIS A 193 -4.12 -13.05 -6.93
C HIS A 193 -4.19 -12.64 -8.39
N HIS A 194 -5.31 -12.92 -9.02
CA HIS A 194 -5.63 -12.27 -10.29
C HIS A 194 -5.81 -10.78 -10.00
N ILE A 195 -4.85 -9.96 -10.44
CA ILE A 195 -5.04 -8.51 -10.43
C ILE A 195 -6.11 -8.22 -11.48
N LEU A 196 -7.32 -7.99 -10.98
CA LEU A 196 -8.48 -7.69 -11.80
C LEU A 196 -8.26 -6.35 -12.52
N ALA A 197 -9.01 -6.12 -13.61
CA ALA A 197 -8.78 -4.98 -14.49
C ALA A 197 -8.70 -3.64 -13.73
N LEU A 198 -7.64 -2.88 -14.02
CA LEU A 198 -7.42 -1.51 -13.53
C LEU A 198 -7.61 -0.53 -14.70
N PRO A 199 -8.86 -0.16 -15.01
CA PRO A 199 -9.20 0.55 -16.25
C PRO A 199 -8.69 1.99 -16.34
N ALA A 200 -8.28 2.60 -15.22
CA ALA A 200 -7.74 3.95 -15.17
C ALA A 200 -6.21 4.01 -15.08
N CYS A 201 -5.55 2.85 -14.96
CA CYS A 201 -4.11 2.79 -14.73
C CYS A 201 -3.34 3.06 -16.03
N SER A 202 -2.73 4.24 -16.12
CA SER A 202 -1.95 4.68 -17.28
C SER A 202 -0.45 4.45 -17.12
N GLU A 203 0.04 4.26 -15.89
CA GLU A 203 1.44 3.94 -15.61
C GLU A 203 1.56 2.77 -14.64
N ILE A 204 2.35 1.76 -15.03
CA ILE A 204 2.77 0.67 -14.15
C ILE A 204 4.28 0.66 -13.98
N THR A 205 4.75 0.56 -12.74
CA THR A 205 6.14 0.33 -12.41
C THR A 205 6.31 -1.05 -11.79
N LEU A 206 7.16 -1.87 -12.40
CA LEU A 206 7.55 -3.19 -11.90
C LEU A 206 8.96 -3.09 -11.32
N GLU A 207 9.07 -3.35 -10.03
CA GLU A 207 10.33 -3.35 -9.31
C GLU A 207 10.87 -4.78 -9.20
N LEU A 208 12.09 -4.98 -9.69
CA LEU A 208 12.77 -6.26 -9.83
C LEU A 208 14.00 -6.29 -8.93
N ALA A 209 14.15 -7.32 -8.11
CA ALA A 209 15.40 -7.53 -7.37
C ALA A 209 16.41 -8.29 -8.25
N THR A 210 15.91 -9.25 -9.04
CA THR A 210 16.72 -10.09 -9.92
C THR A 210 16.07 -10.22 -11.30
N ALA A 211 16.84 -10.65 -12.30
CA ALA A 211 16.31 -10.98 -13.63
C ALA A 211 15.34 -12.18 -13.59
N GLU A 212 15.53 -13.09 -12.63
CA GLU A 212 14.67 -14.26 -12.44
C GLU A 212 13.24 -13.85 -12.04
N ASP A 213 13.07 -12.77 -11.27
CA ASP A 213 11.75 -12.25 -10.90
C ASP A 213 10.89 -11.95 -12.14
N LEU A 214 11.50 -11.41 -13.20
CA LEU A 214 10.81 -11.14 -14.46
C LEU A 214 10.43 -12.43 -15.17
N VAL A 215 11.34 -13.40 -15.26
CA VAL A 215 11.10 -14.70 -15.90
C VAL A 215 9.96 -15.44 -15.19
N GLN A 216 9.98 -15.47 -13.85
CA GLN A 216 8.93 -16.07 -13.03
C GLN A 216 7.60 -15.34 -13.22
N LEU A 217 7.60 -14.01 -13.23
CA LEU A 217 6.39 -13.22 -13.46
C LEU A 217 5.74 -13.55 -14.81
N VAL A 218 6.50 -13.57 -15.90
CA VAL A 218 5.93 -13.78 -17.25
C VAL A 218 5.60 -15.24 -17.55
N THR A 219 6.17 -16.18 -16.79
CA THR A 219 5.82 -17.60 -16.87
C THR A 219 4.64 -17.97 -15.98
N SER A 220 4.33 -17.15 -14.98
CA SER A 220 3.10 -17.27 -14.19
C SER A 220 1.84 -16.99 -15.00
N THR A 221 0.67 -17.37 -14.48
CA THR A 221 -0.64 -17.07 -15.07
C THR A 221 -1.15 -15.65 -14.74
N VAL A 222 -0.28 -14.78 -14.19
CA VAL A 222 -0.63 -13.42 -13.83
C VAL A 222 -0.75 -12.55 -15.08
N SER A 223 -1.86 -11.82 -15.17
CA SER A 223 -2.10 -10.83 -16.22
C SER A 223 -2.65 -9.56 -15.60
N PHE A 224 -1.96 -8.44 -15.81
CA PHE A 224 -2.43 -7.11 -15.49
C PHE A 224 -3.28 -6.59 -16.64
N VAL A 225 -4.59 -6.54 -16.43
CA VAL A 225 -5.50 -5.99 -17.44
C VAL A 225 -5.54 -4.47 -17.26
N LEU A 226 -4.86 -3.76 -18.15
CA LEU A 226 -4.60 -2.31 -18.11
C LEU A 226 -5.02 -1.65 -19.44
N PRO A 227 -6.33 -1.42 -19.66
CA PRO A 227 -6.88 -0.89 -20.91
C PRO A 227 -6.25 0.41 -21.41
N VAL A 228 -5.89 1.33 -20.51
CA VAL A 228 -5.37 2.67 -20.83
C VAL A 228 -3.88 2.81 -20.53
N LEU A 229 -3.15 1.69 -20.45
CA LEU A 229 -1.71 1.72 -20.16
C LEU A 229 -0.94 2.47 -21.26
N ASP A 230 -0.27 3.54 -20.85
CA ASP A 230 0.56 4.40 -21.70
C ASP A 230 2.05 4.21 -21.41
N ARG A 231 2.41 3.98 -20.14
CA ARG A 231 3.80 3.85 -19.69
C ARG A 231 4.00 2.61 -18.81
N ALA A 232 5.02 1.83 -19.14
CA ALA A 232 5.53 0.75 -18.32
C ALA A 232 6.97 1.05 -17.90
N VAL A 233 7.25 0.95 -16.62
CA VAL A 233 8.58 1.18 -16.06
C VAL A 233 9.06 -0.13 -15.47
N LEU A 234 10.21 -0.62 -15.92
CA LEU A 234 10.91 -1.71 -15.26
C LEU A 234 12.12 -1.11 -14.55
N ARG A 235 12.19 -1.36 -13.25
CA ARG A 235 13.22 -0.80 -12.39
C ARG A 235 13.89 -1.90 -11.60
N SER A 236 15.22 -1.93 -11.60
CA SER A 236 15.94 -2.72 -10.60
C SER A 236 16.01 -2.00 -9.25
N THR A 237 15.82 -2.75 -8.16
CA THR A 237 15.93 -2.25 -6.78
C THR A 237 17.35 -2.37 -6.19
N ALA A 238 18.27 -3.05 -6.88
CA ALA A 238 19.61 -3.33 -6.35
C ALA A 238 20.73 -2.82 -7.27
N ALA A 239 20.90 -3.47 -8.42
CA ALA A 239 22.00 -3.25 -9.37
C ALA A 239 21.49 -3.41 -10.80
N THR A 240 22.31 -3.08 -11.80
CA THR A 240 21.89 -3.32 -13.19
C THR A 240 21.69 -4.82 -13.43
N ILE A 241 20.47 -5.23 -13.78
CA ILE A 241 20.13 -6.64 -14.08
C ILE A 241 20.05 -6.85 -15.59
N GLN A 242 20.53 -8.00 -16.06
CA GLN A 242 20.41 -8.43 -17.45
C GLN A 242 19.16 -9.29 -17.62
N CYS A 243 18.20 -8.79 -18.38
CA CYS A 243 16.92 -9.46 -18.65
C CYS A 243 16.91 -10.11 -20.03
N ASP A 244 16.28 -11.28 -20.10
CA ASP A 244 16.00 -11.97 -21.35
C ASP A 244 15.03 -11.14 -22.24
N PRO A 245 15.39 -10.81 -23.49
CA PRO A 245 14.51 -10.12 -24.43
C PRO A 245 13.17 -10.82 -24.65
N PHE A 246 13.14 -12.16 -24.61
CA PHE A 246 11.90 -12.92 -24.74
C PHE A 246 11.02 -12.75 -23.52
N ALA A 247 11.60 -12.63 -22.32
CA ALA A 247 10.83 -12.31 -21.11
C ALA A 247 10.24 -10.90 -21.19
N LEU A 248 10.98 -9.91 -21.71
CA LEU A 248 10.45 -8.57 -21.94
C LEU A 248 9.31 -8.56 -22.98
N LEU A 249 9.46 -9.33 -24.07
CA LEU A 249 8.41 -9.47 -25.07
C LEU A 249 7.14 -10.12 -24.48
N ARG A 250 7.29 -11.18 -23.68
CA ARG A 250 6.17 -11.81 -22.97
C ARG A 250 5.52 -10.88 -21.97
N LEU A 251 6.30 -10.09 -21.25
CA LEU A 251 5.77 -9.09 -20.33
C LEU A 251 4.77 -8.18 -21.04
N VAL A 252 5.15 -7.64 -22.19
CA VAL A 252 4.31 -6.70 -22.95
C VAL A 252 3.12 -7.39 -23.61
N THR A 253 3.28 -8.62 -24.08
CA THR A 253 2.26 -9.29 -24.90
C THR A 253 1.25 -10.08 -24.08
N THR A 254 1.66 -10.70 -22.97
CA THR A 254 0.82 -11.59 -22.17
C THR A 254 0.56 -11.06 -20.76
N THR A 255 1.53 -10.39 -20.16
CA THR A 255 1.42 -9.95 -18.76
C THR A 255 0.78 -8.56 -18.65
N LEU A 256 1.10 -7.62 -19.54
CA LEU A 256 0.51 -6.28 -19.61
C LEU A 256 -0.60 -6.24 -20.68
N VAL A 257 -1.79 -6.72 -20.33
CA VAL A 257 -2.90 -6.86 -21.27
C VAL A 257 -3.61 -5.52 -21.48
N ARG A 258 -3.36 -4.88 -22.63
CA ARG A 258 -4.03 -3.65 -23.08
C ARG A 258 -5.31 -3.99 -23.86
N ARG A 259 -6.36 -3.17 -23.76
CA ARG A 259 -7.48 -3.23 -24.71
C ARG A 259 -7.02 -2.58 -26.01
N ARG A 260 -7.04 -3.33 -27.11
CA ARG A 260 -6.61 -2.87 -28.45
C ARG A 260 -7.64 -2.02 -29.18
N ASP A 261 -8.75 -1.67 -28.54
CA ASP A 261 -9.84 -0.94 -29.17
C ASP A 261 -9.45 0.53 -29.34
N SER A 262 -8.74 0.79 -30.44
CA SER A 262 -8.68 2.06 -31.19
C SER A 262 -8.15 3.29 -30.44
N ALA A 263 -6.97 3.76 -30.89
CA ALA A 263 -6.29 5.04 -30.62
C ALA A 263 -5.16 5.07 -29.59
N VAL A 264 -4.90 3.99 -28.83
CA VAL A 264 -3.75 3.99 -27.91
C VAL A 264 -2.45 3.80 -28.71
N GLY A 265 -1.53 4.77 -28.61
CA GLY A 265 -0.22 4.73 -29.27
C GLY A 265 0.66 3.57 -28.81
N ARG A 266 1.91 3.55 -29.29
CA ARG A 266 2.93 2.60 -28.80
C ARG A 266 3.10 2.77 -27.29
N LEU A 267 3.27 1.65 -26.59
CA LEU A 267 3.55 1.67 -25.16
C LEU A 267 4.92 2.30 -24.95
N GLN A 268 5.05 3.26 -24.03
CA GLN A 268 6.37 3.76 -23.63
C GLN A 268 6.93 2.83 -22.55
N MET A 269 8.06 2.18 -22.84
CA MET A 269 8.74 1.36 -21.84
C MET A 269 10.03 2.03 -21.40
N GLN A 270 10.21 2.11 -20.09
CA GLN A 270 11.40 2.69 -19.49
C GLN A 270 12.14 1.63 -18.72
N LEU A 271 13.43 1.52 -18.97
CA LEU A 271 14.32 0.56 -18.31
C LEU A 271 15.29 1.34 -17.42
N HIS A 272 15.19 1.14 -16.10
CA HIS A 272 16.03 1.78 -15.09
C HIS A 272 16.85 0.73 -14.35
N GLY A 273 18.17 0.71 -14.56
CA GLY A 273 19.01 -0.37 -14.05
C GLY A 273 18.62 -1.76 -14.60
N VAL A 274 18.06 -1.79 -15.83
CA VAL A 274 17.72 -3.02 -16.54
C VAL A 274 18.37 -2.96 -17.92
N ALA A 275 19.17 -3.96 -18.22
CA ALA A 275 19.79 -4.17 -19.52
C ALA A 275 19.15 -5.37 -20.23
N ALA A 276 19.15 -5.32 -21.55
CA ALA A 276 18.71 -6.43 -22.41
C ALA A 276 19.57 -6.39 -23.67
N ASP A 277 20.22 -7.51 -23.95
CA ASP A 277 21.02 -7.73 -25.14
C ASP A 277 20.10 -7.99 -26.33
N ASP A 278 20.38 -7.42 -27.50
CA ASP A 278 19.60 -7.64 -28.74
C ASP A 278 18.08 -7.60 -28.56
N ILE A 279 17.54 -6.41 -28.23
CA ILE A 279 16.09 -6.14 -28.18
C ILE A 279 15.45 -6.72 -29.44
N ALA A 280 14.65 -7.78 -29.27
CA ALA A 280 13.99 -8.45 -30.39
C ALA A 280 13.24 -7.41 -31.25
N SER A 281 13.39 -7.48 -32.57
CA SER A 281 12.73 -6.57 -33.52
C SER A 281 11.23 -6.45 -33.23
N ASP A 282 10.61 -7.56 -32.82
CA ASP A 282 9.20 -7.63 -32.46
C ASP A 282 8.82 -6.74 -31.26
N LEU A 283 9.73 -6.57 -30.29
CA LEU A 283 9.51 -5.71 -29.14
C LEU A 283 9.53 -4.22 -29.56
N THR A 284 10.42 -3.84 -30.49
CA THR A 284 10.49 -2.47 -31.02
C THR A 284 9.28 -2.05 -31.87
N LEU A 285 8.52 -3.03 -32.37
CA LEU A 285 7.26 -2.78 -33.08
C LEU A 285 6.09 -2.46 -32.12
N LEU A 286 6.18 -2.93 -30.88
CA LEU A 286 5.12 -2.82 -29.87
C LEU A 286 5.33 -1.65 -28.90
N VAL A 287 6.58 -1.22 -28.73
CA VAL A 287 7.01 -0.39 -27.61
C VAL A 287 8.08 0.60 -28.05
N ASP A 288 7.98 1.83 -27.58
CA ASP A 288 9.06 2.81 -27.65
C ASP A 288 9.89 2.70 -26.36
N ILE A 289 11.14 2.24 -26.49
CA ILE A 289 12.02 1.95 -25.35
C ILE A 289 12.96 3.13 -25.09
N SER A 290 12.96 3.62 -23.84
CA SER A 290 13.97 4.56 -23.35
C SER A 290 14.79 3.92 -22.23
N ARG A 291 16.10 4.16 -22.27
CA ARG A 291 17.06 3.68 -21.26
C ARG A 291 17.58 4.88 -20.50
N THR A 292 17.54 4.80 -19.18
CA THR A 292 18.16 5.78 -18.28
C THR A 292 19.25 5.06 -17.50
N SER A 293 20.50 5.39 -17.80
CA SER A 293 21.64 4.99 -16.98
C SER A 293 21.55 5.73 -15.64
N VAL A 294 21.52 4.97 -14.55
CA VAL A 294 21.74 5.51 -13.20
C VAL A 294 23.22 5.79 -13.03
#